data_AF-A0A9W7YI46-F1
#
_entry.id   AF-A0A9W7YI46-F1
#
_cell.length_a   1.000
_cell.length_b   1.000
_cell.length_c   1.000
_cell.angle_alpha   90.00
_cell.angle_beta   90.00
_cell.angle_gamma   90.00
#
_symmetry.space_group_name_H-M   'P 1'
#
loop_
_entity.id
_entity.type
_entity.pdbx_description
1 polymer ?
#
loop_
_entity_poly.entity_id
_entity_poly.type
_entity_poly.pdbx_seq_one_letter_code
_entity_poly.pdbx_strand_id
1 'polypeptide(L)' 'MHRPTGTIVVCQDTRSLQQNRKIAYKRLKEKLDLQINGTASKIGKKVEKLRARKHKQRQRAKKKYQQSDVA' A
#
# COMPACT_ATOMS: atom_id res chain seq x y z
N MET A 1 -2.23 4.60 20.47
CA MET A 1 -3.44 3.75 20.36
C MET A 1 -4.62 4.63 20.04
N HIS A 2 -5.44 4.26 19.06
CA HIS A 2 -6.71 4.93 18.79
C HIS A 2 -7.80 4.26 19.63
N ARG A 3 -8.39 5.00 20.59
CA ARG A 3 -9.36 4.43 21.55
C ARG A 3 -10.62 3.85 20.88
N PRO A 4 -11.32 4.55 19.96
CA PRO A 4 -12.61 4.05 19.48
C PRO A 4 -12.48 2.86 18.52
N THR A 5 -11.37 2.77 17.79
CA THR A 5 -11.16 1.68 16.79
C THR A 5 -10.22 0.58 17.32
N GLY A 6 -9.65 0.74 18.50
CA GLY A 6 -8.64 -0.18 19.05
C GLY A 6 -7.33 -0.25 18.25
N THR A 7 -7.12 0.60 17.24
CA THR A 7 -5.96 0.48 16.35
C THR A 7 -4.67 0.90 17.03
N ILE A 8 -3.68 0.00 17.01
CA ILE A 8 -2.33 0.23 17.55
C ILE A 8 -1.33 0.30 16.39
N VAL A 9 -0.38 1.24 16.52
CA VAL A 9 0.76 1.44 15.63
C VAL A 9 2.00 1.61 16.49
N VAL A 10 3.01 0.77 16.24
CA VAL A 10 4.34 0.87 16.84
C VAL A 10 5.27 1.54 15.82
N CYS A 11 6.19 2.39 16.28
CA CYS A 11 7.05 3.19 15.41
C CYS A 11 8.45 3.34 16.03
N GLN A 12 9.47 2.88 15.30
CA GLN A 12 10.89 2.96 15.67
C GLN A 12 11.71 3.33 14.41
N ASP A 13 11.41 4.47 13.79
CA ASP A 13 12.06 4.85 12.52
C ASP A 13 13.31 5.70 12.73
N THR A 14 13.27 6.61 13.71
CA THR A 14 14.39 7.49 14.03
C THR A 14 14.72 7.46 15.51
N ARG A 15 15.85 8.06 15.90
CA ARG A 15 16.21 8.23 17.32
C ARG A 15 15.36 9.30 18.03
N SER A 16 14.70 10.19 17.28
CA SER A 16 13.92 11.29 17.84
C SER A 16 12.47 10.88 18.12
N LEU A 17 12.05 11.03 19.38
CA LEU A 17 10.67 10.73 19.79
C LEU A 17 9.64 11.60 19.06
N GLN A 18 9.91 12.89 18.86
CA GLN A 18 8.98 13.80 18.20
C GLN A 18 8.74 13.42 16.74
N GLN A 19 9.81 13.05 16.02
CA GLN A 19 9.69 12.56 14.65
C GLN A 19 8.92 11.24 14.61
N ASN A 20 9.26 10.28 15.48
CA ASN A 20 8.53 9.02 15.59
C ASN A 20 7.03 9.23 15.89
N ARG A 21 6.67 10.17 16.77
CA ARG A 21 5.26 10.52 17.02
C ARG A 21 4.56 11.02 15.75
N LYS A 22 5.18 11.94 15.01
CA LYS A 22 4.63 12.45 13.75
C LYS A 22 4.43 11.33 12.72
N ILE A 23 5.39 10.42 12.60
CA ILE A 23 5.31 9.31 11.65
C ILE A 23 4.23 8.29 12.09
N ALA A 24 4.18 7.97 13.39
CA ALA A 24 3.16 7.08 13.95
C ALA A 24 1.74 7.60 13.69
N TYR A 25 1.49 8.91 13.85
CA TYR A 25 0.18 9.49 13.54
C TYR A 25 -0.17 9.40 12.05
N LYS A 26 0.79 9.62 11.14
CA LYS A 26 0.56 9.44 9.69
C LYS A 26 0.16 8.01 9.37
N ARG A 27 0.91 7.03 9.87
CA ARG A 27 0.62 5.59 9.69
C ARG A 27 -0.72 5.18 10.32
N LEU A 28 -1.06 5.72 11.48
CA LEU A 28 -2.33 5.44 12.14
C LEU A 28 -3.51 5.94 11.30
N LYS A 29 -3.43 7.15 10.76
CA LYS A 29 -4.44 7.71 9.86
C LYS A 29 -4.63 6.85 8.61
N GLU A 30 -3.53 6.43 8.00
CA GLU A 30 -3.52 5.55 6.83
C GLU A 30 -4.16 4.19 7.10
N LYS A 31 -3.82 3.57 8.24
CA LYS A 31 -4.39 2.29 8.66
C LYS A 31 -5.89 2.40 8.94
N LEU A 32 -6.31 3.50 9.54
CA LEU A 32 -7.72 3.79 9.81
C LEU A 32 -8.51 4.05 8.53
N ASP A 33 -7.95 4.79 7.57
CA ASP A 33 -8.54 5.01 6.24
C ASP A 33 -8.74 3.69 5.49
N LEU A 34 -7.74 2.80 5.54
CA LEU A 34 -7.84 1.45 4.98
C LEU A 34 -8.92 0.60 5.65
N GLN A 35 -9.04 0.68 6.98
CA GLN A 35 -10.01 -0.10 7.73
C GLN A 35 -11.45 0.33 7.43
N ILE A 36 -11.70 1.64 7.27
CA ILE A 36 -13.05 2.17 7.02
C ILE A 36 -13.40 2.11 5.54
N ASN A 37 -12.50 2.58 4.67
CA ASN A 37 -12.77 2.79 3.25
C ASN A 37 -12.26 1.66 2.34
N GLY A 38 -11.45 0.73 2.85
CA GLY A 38 -11.00 -0.45 2.10
C GLY A 38 -10.29 -0.10 0.79
N THR A 39 -10.81 -0.60 -0.33
CA THR A 39 -10.26 -0.37 -1.69
C THR A 39 -10.41 1.08 -2.16
N ALA A 40 -11.41 1.81 -1.66
CA ALA A 40 -11.63 3.22 -1.99
C ALA A 40 -10.65 4.18 -1.25
N SER A 41 -9.95 3.68 -0.23
CA SER A 41 -8.92 4.43 0.49
C SER A 41 -7.79 4.91 -0.44
N LYS A 42 -7.03 5.93 -0.02
CA LYS A 42 -5.90 6.45 -0.82
C LYS A 42 -4.86 5.36 -1.09
N ILE A 43 -4.57 4.53 -0.08
CA ILE A 43 -3.63 3.42 -0.23
C ILE A 43 -4.23 2.32 -1.09
N GLY A 44 -5.51 1.99 -0.91
CA GLY A 44 -6.23 1.01 -1.73
C GLY A 44 -6.14 1.32 -3.21
N LYS A 45 -6.47 2.55 -3.61
CA LYS A 45 -6.36 3.01 -5.01
C LYS A 45 -4.94 2.94 -5.54
N LYS A 46 -3.94 3.28 -4.73
CA LYS A 46 -2.52 3.18 -5.12
C LYS A 46 -2.10 1.73 -5.34
N VAL A 47 -2.54 0.82 -4.45
CA VAL A 47 -2.29 -0.62 -4.56
C VAL A 47 -2.94 -1.18 -5.82
N GLU A 48 -4.19 -0.85 -6.11
CA GLU A 48 -4.87 -1.28 -7.33
C GLU A 48 -4.19 -0.79 -8.60
N LYS A 49 -3.78 0.49 -8.64
CA LYS A 49 -3.02 1.05 -9.76
C LYS A 49 -1.72 0.29 -10.01
N LEU A 50 -0.99 -0.06 -8.94
CA LEU A 50 0.23 -0.86 -9.01
C LEU A 50 -0.05 -2.30 -9.47
N ARG A 51 -1.12 -2.92 -8.97
CA ARG A 51 -1.57 -4.26 -9.40
C ARG A 51 -1.92 -4.27 -10.90
N ALA A 52 -2.68 -3.29 -11.37
CA ALA A 52 -3.04 -3.13 -12.78
C ALA A 52 -1.80 -2.93 -13.66
N ARG A 53 -0.83 -2.12 -13.21
CA ARG A 53 0.45 -1.93 -13.92
C ARG A 53 1.23 -3.24 -14.05
N LYS A 54 1.40 -3.98 -12.94
CA LYS A 54 2.07 -5.29 -12.93
C LYS A 54 1.34 -6.31 -13.80
N HIS A 55 0.01 -6.32 -13.77
CA HIS A 55 -0.80 -7.18 -14.63
C HIS A 55 -0.53 -6.88 -16.12
N LYS A 56 -0.62 -5.62 -16.54
CA LYS A 56 -0.33 -5.21 -17.93
C LYS A 56 1.08 -5.59 -18.36
N GLN A 57 2.08 -5.41 -17.50
CA GLN A 57 3.46 -5.80 -17.78
C GLN A 57 3.60 -7.31 -18.00
N ARG A 58 3.00 -8.12 -17.12
CA ARG A 58 2.98 -9.59 -17.26
C ARG A 58 2.31 -10.04 -18.56
N GLN A 59 1.18 -9.44 -18.92
CA GLN A 59 0.48 -9.78 -20.17
C GLN A 59 1.32 -9.41 -21.41
N ARG A 60 2.03 -8.28 -21.39
CA ARG A 60 2.95 -7.89 -22.47
C ARG A 60 4.12 -8.85 -22.60
N ALA A 61 4.73 -9.23 -21.49
CA ALA A 61 5.83 -10.20 -21.48
C ALA A 61 5.37 -11.56 -22.01
N LYS A 62 4.24 -12.07 -21.52
CA LYS A 62 3.67 -13.35 -21.98
C LYS A 62 3.43 -13.36 -23.49
N LYS A 63 2.84 -12.29 -24.04
CA LYS A 63 2.63 -12.15 -25.49
C LYS A 63 3.96 -12.17 -26.27
N LYS A 64 4.98 -11.46 -25.79
CA LYS A 64 6.29 -11.42 -26.45
C LYS A 64 6.93 -12.81 -26.55
N TYR A 65 6.99 -13.55 -25.44
CA TYR A 65 7.61 -14.87 -25.41
C TYR A 65 6.79 -15.93 -26.15
N GLN A 66 5.45 -15.86 -26.09
CA GLN A 66 4.58 -16.73 -26.87
C GLN A 66 4.72 -16.51 -28.38
N GLN A 67 5.01 -15.30 -28.83
CA GLN A 67 5.24 -15.02 -30.25
C GLN A 67 6.62 -15.48 -30.74
N SER A 68 7.63 -15.50 -29.85
CA SER A 68 8.97 -15.99 -30.20
C SER A 68 9.10 -17.51 -30.19
N ASP A 69 8.24 -18.24 -29.46
CA ASP A 69 8.22 -19.72 -29.48
C ASP A 69 7.47 -20.30 -30.69
N VAL A 70 6.70 -19.48 -31.43
CA VAL A 70 5.86 -19.91 -32.56
C VAL A 70 6.51 -19.54 -33.93
N ALA A 71 7.66 -18.89 -33.92
CA ALA A 71 8.46 -18.57 -35.11
C ALA A 71 9.76 -19.40 -35.12
#